data_AF-A0AAU0X884-F1
#
_entry.id   AF-A0AAU0X884-F1
#
_cell.length_a   1.000
_cell.length_b   1.000
_cell.length_c   1.000
_cell.angle_alpha   90.00
_cell.angle_beta   90.00
_cell.angle_gamma   90.00
#
_symmetry.space_group_name_H-M   'P 1'
#
loop_
_entity.id
_entity.type
_entity.pdbx_description
1 polymer ?
#
loop_
_entity_poly.entity_id
_entity_poly.type
_entity_poly.pdbx_seq_one_letter_code
_entity_poly.pdbx_strand_id
1 'polypeptide(L)'
;MTSASPGSSRLNTTVDVLRTALAQSTDVFQFTLGGSVDEETAAAAQADGVPREFLDFCRVLDGVSCGPNMQLFGLEEAEEHQFYCGPVADSPLELSPEKLFCIGLLNDVPLFLDRADGSVLGVLEEHLEWVDAEHFETLAPGLEEFFLERLASPEYVRFASIDDELVEYDDWMKLLRRAGLAD
;
A
#
# COMPACT_ATOMS: atom_id res chain seq x y z
N MET A 1 10.59 7.89 28.93
CA MET A 1 9.40 7.02 28.79
C MET A 1 8.68 7.48 27.54
N THR A 2 9.13 6.97 26.40
CA THR A 2 8.51 7.23 25.09
C THR A 2 7.27 6.37 24.99
N SER A 3 6.12 7.03 24.84
CA SER A 3 4.84 6.38 24.58
C SER A 3 4.97 5.70 23.21
N ALA A 4 4.94 4.37 23.16
CA ALA A 4 4.80 3.66 21.91
C ALA A 4 3.43 4.02 21.31
N SER A 5 3.42 4.54 20.08
CA SER A 5 2.17 4.83 19.37
C SER A 5 1.37 3.53 19.22
N PRO A 6 0.08 3.51 19.60
CA PRO A 6 -0.75 2.30 19.55
C PRO A 6 -0.93 1.72 18.14
N GLY A 7 -0.76 2.52 17.08
CA GLY A 7 -0.87 2.10 15.67
C GLY A 7 0.11 0.98 15.28
N SER A 8 1.41 1.16 15.55
CA SER A 8 2.42 0.15 15.20
C SER A 8 2.11 -1.23 15.80
N SER A 9 1.43 -1.32 16.95
CA SER A 9 1.08 -2.61 17.55
C SER A 9 0.01 -3.38 16.77
N ARG A 10 -0.97 -2.69 16.18
CA ARG A 10 -2.03 -3.31 15.37
C ARG A 10 -1.48 -3.77 14.02
N LEU A 11 -0.69 -2.92 13.35
CA LEU A 11 -0.02 -3.27 12.11
C LEU A 11 0.85 -4.53 12.26
N ASN A 12 1.73 -4.57 13.27
CA ASN A 12 2.57 -5.73 13.53
C ASN A 12 1.74 -7.00 13.77
N THR A 13 0.68 -6.90 14.60
CA THR A 13 -0.20 -8.05 14.88
C THR A 13 -0.88 -8.57 13.61
N THR A 14 -1.44 -7.68 12.79
CA THR A 14 -2.09 -8.06 11.53
C THR A 14 -1.11 -8.72 10.57
N VAL A 15 0.08 -8.14 10.40
CA VAL A 15 1.12 -8.68 9.52
C VAL A 15 1.63 -10.04 10.01
N ASP A 16 1.80 -10.23 11.32
CA ASP A 16 2.21 -11.52 11.89
C ASP A 16 1.17 -12.62 11.67
N VAL A 17 -0.12 -12.30 11.79
CA VAL A 17 -1.21 -13.24 11.51
C VAL A 17 -1.25 -13.58 10.02
N LEU A 18 -1.09 -12.60 9.14
CA LEU A 18 -0.99 -12.80 7.69
C LEU A 18 0.23 -13.68 7.31
N ARG A 19 1.41 -13.40 7.88
CA ARG A 19 2.62 -14.22 7.67
C ARG A 19 2.42 -15.65 8.17
N THR A 20 1.76 -15.83 9.30
CA THR A 20 1.44 -17.16 9.86
C THR A 20 0.50 -17.92 8.93
N ALA A 21 -0.57 -17.28 8.45
CA ALA A 21 -1.51 -17.86 7.52
C ALA A 21 -0.84 -18.21 6.17
N LEU A 22 0.05 -17.34 5.68
CA LEU A 22 0.80 -17.56 4.44
C LEU A 22 1.76 -18.76 4.58
N ALA A 23 2.47 -18.88 5.70
CA ALA A 23 3.37 -20.01 5.96
C ALA A 23 2.63 -21.37 6.03
N GLN A 24 1.34 -21.35 6.37
CA GLN A 24 0.48 -22.54 6.40
C GLN A 24 -0.23 -22.81 5.07
N SER A 25 -0.10 -21.89 4.11
CA SER A 25 -0.74 -21.96 2.80
C SER A 25 0.16 -22.68 1.79
N THR A 26 -0.43 -23.55 0.96
CA THR A 26 0.31 -24.28 -0.09
C THR A 26 -0.03 -23.80 -1.51
N ASP A 27 -0.99 -22.90 -1.61
CA ASP A 27 -1.68 -22.45 -2.83
C ASP A 27 -1.71 -20.92 -2.95
N VAL A 28 -1.15 -20.19 -1.98
CA VAL A 28 -0.90 -18.74 -2.06
C VAL A 28 0.60 -18.53 -2.24
N PHE A 29 0.98 -17.66 -3.16
CA PHE A 29 2.38 -17.41 -3.47
C PHE A 29 3.13 -16.73 -2.31
N GLN A 30 4.36 -17.15 -2.05
CA GLN A 30 5.14 -16.66 -0.91
C GLN A 30 5.58 -15.19 -1.03
N PHE A 31 5.61 -14.64 -2.24
CA PHE A 31 6.00 -13.24 -2.50
C PHE A 31 4.86 -12.23 -2.29
N THR A 32 3.70 -12.69 -1.82
CA THR A 32 2.55 -11.83 -1.48
C THR A 32 2.88 -10.82 -0.37
N LEU A 33 3.70 -11.19 0.61
CA LEU A 33 4.09 -10.31 1.73
C LEU A 33 5.59 -10.09 1.73
N GLY A 34 6.00 -8.82 1.72
CA GLY A 34 7.38 -8.40 1.86
C GLY A 34 7.96 -8.65 3.25
N GLY A 35 9.27 -8.43 3.33
CA GLY A 35 10.05 -8.51 4.55
C GLY A 35 9.81 -7.32 5.47
N SER A 36 10.86 -6.91 6.16
CA SER A 36 10.90 -5.69 6.97
C SER A 36 12.21 -4.99 6.72
N VAL A 37 12.18 -3.67 6.61
CA VAL A 37 13.37 -2.83 6.50
C VAL A 37 13.97 -2.61 7.89
N ASP A 38 15.29 -2.81 8.02
CA ASP A 38 16.01 -2.56 9.27
C ASP A 38 16.26 -1.05 9.50
N GLU A 39 16.65 -0.68 10.72
CA GLU A 39 16.82 0.73 11.09
C GLU A 39 17.96 1.44 10.33
N GLU A 40 19.02 0.72 9.96
CA GLU A 40 20.15 1.30 9.21
C GLU A 40 19.69 1.66 7.80
N THR A 41 19.02 0.72 7.14
CA THR A 41 18.45 0.92 5.80
C THR A 41 17.39 2.03 5.81
N ALA A 42 16.48 2.04 6.80
CA ALA A 42 15.46 3.07 6.91
C ALA A 42 16.06 4.47 7.15
N ALA A 43 17.10 4.58 7.99
CA ALA A 43 17.77 5.85 8.24
C ALA A 43 18.48 6.40 7.00
N ALA A 44 19.10 5.53 6.19
CA ALA A 44 19.70 5.90 4.92
C ALA A 44 18.65 6.42 3.93
N ALA A 45 17.58 5.66 3.72
CA ALA A 45 16.48 6.07 2.83
C ALA A 45 15.80 7.38 3.28
N GLN A 46 15.65 7.59 4.59
CA GLN A 46 15.12 8.85 5.11
C GLN A 46 16.03 10.03 4.77
N ALA A 47 17.36 9.84 4.83
CA ALA A 47 18.32 10.87 4.45
C ALA A 47 18.27 11.19 2.95
N ASP A 48 17.90 10.21 2.13
CA ASP A 48 17.69 10.35 0.68
C ASP A 48 16.29 10.90 0.32
N GLY A 49 15.48 11.23 1.34
CA GLY A 49 14.21 11.94 1.16
C GLY A 49 12.98 11.06 1.06
N VAL A 50 13.08 9.77 1.40
CA VAL A 50 11.91 8.89 1.54
C VAL A 50 11.07 9.35 2.75
N PRO A 51 9.73 9.47 2.61
CA PRO A 51 8.86 9.88 3.71
C PRO A 51 8.97 8.95 4.91
N ARG A 52 8.96 9.54 6.11
CA ARG A 52 9.08 8.78 7.36
C ARG A 52 7.93 7.80 7.54
N GLU A 53 6.72 8.20 7.18
CA GLU A 53 5.51 7.40 7.32
C GLU A 53 5.57 6.12 6.48
N PHE A 54 6.14 6.21 5.27
CA PHE A 54 6.41 5.04 4.42
C PHE A 54 7.46 4.13 5.06
N LEU A 55 8.55 4.69 5.58
CA LEU A 55 9.60 3.91 6.26
C LEU A 55 9.12 3.24 7.55
N ASP A 56 8.28 3.92 8.34
CA ASP A 56 7.65 3.37 9.54
C ASP A 56 6.76 2.16 9.18
N PHE A 57 6.11 2.17 8.00
CA PHE A 57 5.40 1.02 7.45
C PHE A 57 6.35 -0.09 6.97
N CYS A 58 7.36 0.24 6.16
CA CYS A 58 8.35 -0.71 5.63
C CYS A 58 9.14 -1.44 6.72
N ARG A 59 9.33 -0.83 7.91
CA ARG A 59 9.90 -1.51 9.08
C ARG A 59 9.08 -2.70 9.56
N VAL A 60 7.80 -2.78 9.20
CA VAL A 60 6.92 -3.92 9.52
C VAL A 60 6.66 -4.78 8.29
N LEU A 61 6.35 -4.14 7.16
CA LEU A 61 5.98 -4.79 5.90
C LEU A 61 6.57 -4.02 4.72
N ASP A 62 7.65 -4.55 4.16
CA ASP A 62 8.36 -3.97 3.02
C ASP A 62 7.75 -4.44 1.69
N GLY A 63 6.56 -3.92 1.41
CA GLY A 63 5.79 -4.25 0.22
C GLY A 63 4.78 -5.38 0.41
N VAL A 64 3.71 -5.34 -0.38
CA VAL A 64 2.66 -6.37 -0.39
C VAL A 64 1.93 -6.36 -1.74
N SER A 65 1.71 -7.56 -2.29
CA SER A 65 0.91 -7.76 -3.50
C SER A 65 -0.42 -8.40 -3.13
N CYS A 66 -1.47 -7.59 -3.13
CA CYS A 66 -2.85 -8.01 -2.88
C CYS A 66 -3.51 -8.34 -4.22
N GLY A 67 -3.32 -9.57 -4.69
CA GLY A 67 -3.89 -10.03 -5.95
C GLY A 67 -3.31 -9.33 -7.20
N PRO A 68 -3.96 -9.46 -8.36
CA PRO A 68 -3.46 -8.88 -9.62
C PRO A 68 -3.63 -7.35 -9.70
N ASN A 69 -4.51 -6.79 -8.89
CA ASN A 69 -4.99 -5.42 -9.05
C ASN A 69 -4.39 -4.45 -8.05
N MET A 70 -3.75 -4.91 -6.97
CA MET A 70 -3.34 -4.02 -5.89
C MET A 70 -1.97 -4.40 -5.37
N GLN A 71 -1.06 -3.43 -5.34
CA GLN A 71 0.29 -3.60 -4.84
C GLN A 71 0.68 -2.35 -4.04
N LEU A 72 1.24 -2.57 -2.84
CA LEU A 72 2.06 -1.57 -2.17
C LEU A 72 3.51 -1.94 -2.38
N PHE A 73 4.30 -0.97 -2.82
CA PHE A 73 5.71 -1.18 -3.12
C PHE A 73 6.52 -1.37 -1.85
N GLY A 74 7.54 -2.24 -1.93
CA GLY A 74 8.65 -2.20 -0.99
C GLY A 74 9.56 -1.01 -1.27
N LEU A 75 10.55 -0.78 -0.41
CA LEU A 75 11.44 0.39 -0.49
C LEU A 75 12.16 0.48 -1.84
N GLU A 76 12.83 -0.59 -2.27
CA GLU A 76 13.57 -0.65 -3.55
C GLU A 76 12.63 -0.39 -4.73
N GLU A 77 11.47 -1.04 -4.75
CA GLU A 77 10.49 -0.90 -5.83
C GLU A 77 9.90 0.51 -5.87
N ALA A 78 9.63 1.12 -4.71
CA ALA A 78 9.13 2.49 -4.66
C ALA A 78 10.13 3.46 -5.30
N GLU A 79 11.43 3.31 -5.05
CA GLU A 79 12.47 4.16 -5.64
C GLU A 79 12.45 4.12 -7.18
N GLU A 80 12.24 2.93 -7.76
CA GLU A 80 12.16 2.74 -9.21
C GLU A 80 10.92 3.38 -9.85
N HIS A 81 9.85 3.59 -9.06
CA HIS A 81 8.55 4.05 -9.53
C HIS A 81 8.26 5.53 -9.20
N GLN A 82 9.21 6.28 -8.64
CA GLN A 82 9.00 7.70 -8.35
C GLN A 82 8.79 8.59 -9.60
N PHE A 83 9.02 8.06 -10.82
CA PHE A 83 8.68 8.76 -12.05
C PHE A 83 7.18 9.10 -12.15
N TYR A 84 6.29 8.37 -11.47
CA TYR A 84 4.86 8.69 -11.41
C TYR A 84 4.55 10.02 -10.70
N CYS A 85 5.45 10.50 -9.85
CA CYS A 85 5.31 11.81 -9.21
C CYS A 85 5.76 12.97 -10.10
N GLY A 86 6.39 12.67 -11.25
CA GLY A 86 6.89 13.69 -12.16
C GLY A 86 5.75 14.47 -12.84
N PRO A 87 5.96 15.77 -13.15
CA PRO A 87 4.96 16.56 -13.84
C PRO A 87 4.65 15.99 -15.23
N VAL A 88 3.37 15.87 -15.56
CA VAL A 88 2.88 15.46 -16.87
C VAL A 88 2.28 16.67 -17.57
N ALA A 89 2.63 16.87 -18.84
CA ALA A 89 2.11 17.99 -19.63
C ALA A 89 0.59 17.87 -19.77
N ASP A 90 -0.11 19.00 -19.60
CA ASP A 90 -1.57 19.11 -19.71
C ASP A 90 -2.37 18.30 -18.67
N SER A 91 -1.71 17.64 -17.70
CA SER A 91 -2.38 16.99 -16.58
C SER A 91 -2.96 18.04 -15.61
N PRO A 92 -4.23 17.90 -15.19
CA PRO A 92 -4.82 18.76 -14.15
C PRO A 92 -4.22 18.50 -12.75
N LEU A 93 -3.63 17.33 -12.54
CA LEU A 93 -3.08 16.92 -11.26
C LEU A 93 -1.80 17.69 -10.93
N GLU A 94 -1.65 18.09 -9.66
CA GLU A 94 -0.44 18.76 -9.16
C GLU A 94 0.71 17.77 -8.90
N LEU A 95 1.11 17.01 -9.92
CA LEU A 95 2.20 16.03 -9.84
C LEU A 95 3.53 16.71 -9.56
N SER A 96 4.12 16.39 -8.40
CA SER A 96 5.44 16.88 -8.01
C SER A 96 6.12 15.88 -7.06
N PRO A 97 7.39 15.49 -7.31
CA PRO A 97 8.18 14.69 -6.37
C PRO A 97 8.41 15.39 -5.01
N GLU A 98 8.26 16.72 -4.94
CA GLU A 98 8.34 17.48 -3.69
C GLU A 98 7.08 17.35 -2.84
N LYS A 99 5.93 17.04 -3.46
CA LYS A 99 4.63 16.93 -2.80
C LYS A 99 4.18 15.48 -2.60
N LEU A 100 4.54 14.60 -3.53
CA LEU A 100 4.06 13.24 -3.59
C LEU A 100 5.21 12.25 -3.45
N PHE A 101 4.87 11.04 -3.02
CA PHE A 101 5.73 9.88 -3.06
C PHE A 101 4.92 8.68 -3.52
N CYS A 102 5.33 8.01 -4.60
CA CYS A 102 4.57 6.86 -5.12
C CYS A 102 4.81 5.64 -4.24
N ILE A 103 3.73 5.00 -3.78
CA ILE A 103 3.77 3.92 -2.78
C ILE A 103 3.16 2.61 -3.27
N GLY A 104 2.61 2.58 -4.47
CA GLY A 104 1.94 1.39 -4.99
C GLY A 104 1.11 1.66 -6.22
N LEU A 105 0.42 0.61 -6.68
CA LEU A 105 -0.51 0.64 -7.80
C LEU A 105 -1.84 0.01 -7.39
N LEU A 106 -2.92 0.59 -7.91
CA LEU A 106 -4.26 0.01 -7.92
C LEU A 106 -4.75 -0.01 -9.38
N ASN A 107 -4.96 -1.18 -9.96
CA ASN A 107 -5.34 -1.35 -11.37
C ASN A 107 -4.41 -0.57 -12.33
N ASP A 108 -3.09 -0.70 -12.13
CA ASP A 108 -2.04 0.05 -12.85
C ASP A 108 -2.08 1.59 -12.67
N VAL A 109 -2.91 2.11 -11.77
CA VAL A 109 -2.99 3.53 -11.39
C VAL A 109 -2.14 3.79 -10.14
N PRO A 110 -1.26 4.80 -10.15
CA PRO A 110 -0.40 5.07 -9.01
C PRO A 110 -1.17 5.53 -7.77
N LEU A 111 -0.76 4.98 -6.64
CA LEU A 111 -1.12 5.45 -5.31
C LEU A 111 0.02 6.31 -4.76
N PHE A 112 -0.35 7.40 -4.12
CA PHE A 112 0.61 8.37 -3.60
C PHE A 112 0.46 8.54 -2.10
N LEU A 113 1.57 8.84 -1.44
CA LEU A 113 1.60 9.45 -0.13
C LEU A 113 1.73 10.97 -0.31
N ASP A 114 0.86 11.74 0.32
CA ASP A 114 1.05 13.19 0.46
C ASP A 114 2.17 13.46 1.47
N ARG A 115 3.25 14.12 1.03
CA ARG A 115 4.37 14.48 1.89
C ARG A 115 4.02 15.55 2.92
N ALA A 116 2.92 16.29 2.73
CA ALA A 116 2.50 17.35 3.64
C ALA A 116 1.89 16.81 4.93
N ASP A 117 1.07 15.75 4.83
CA ASP A 117 0.29 15.23 5.97
C ASP A 117 0.32 13.70 6.13
N GLY A 118 0.93 12.96 5.20
CA GLY A 118 1.03 11.51 5.24
C GLY A 118 -0.21 10.78 4.73
N SER A 119 -1.19 11.47 4.17
CA SER A 119 -2.40 10.85 3.62
C SER A 119 -2.10 9.98 2.41
N VAL A 120 -2.89 8.92 2.23
CA VAL A 120 -2.85 8.12 1.01
C VAL A 120 -3.83 8.70 0.00
N LEU A 121 -3.32 9.01 -1.18
CA LEU A 121 -4.03 9.62 -2.30
C LEU A 121 -4.09 8.64 -3.48
N GLY A 122 -5.15 8.73 -4.27
CA GLY A 122 -5.26 8.01 -5.54
C GLY A 122 -6.34 8.59 -6.43
N VAL A 123 -6.50 7.97 -7.59
CA VAL A 123 -7.57 8.27 -8.55
C VAL A 123 -8.46 7.03 -8.64
N LEU A 124 -9.75 7.19 -8.35
CA LEU A 124 -10.74 6.11 -8.44
C LEU A 124 -11.69 6.27 -9.63
N GLU A 125 -11.51 7.30 -10.45
CA GLU A 125 -12.36 7.55 -11.62
C GLU A 125 -12.18 6.44 -12.67
N GLU A 126 -13.22 5.61 -12.79
CA GLU A 126 -13.28 4.59 -13.83
C GLU A 126 -13.45 5.28 -15.20
N HIS A 127 -12.67 4.83 -16.20
CA HIS A 127 -12.72 5.22 -17.62
C HIS A 127 -11.91 6.44 -18.10
N LEU A 128 -11.06 7.02 -17.24
CA LEU A 128 -10.08 8.02 -17.66
C LEU A 128 -8.66 7.52 -17.44
N GLU A 129 -7.71 8.00 -18.25
CA GLU A 129 -6.30 7.86 -17.87
C GLU A 129 -6.10 8.67 -16.59
N TRP A 130 -5.42 8.09 -15.59
CA TRP A 130 -5.32 8.71 -14.27
C TRP A 130 -4.69 10.12 -14.30
N VAL A 131 -3.83 10.38 -15.30
CA VAL A 131 -3.21 11.70 -15.52
C VAL A 131 -4.23 12.78 -15.92
N ASP A 132 -5.39 12.39 -16.42
CA ASP A 132 -6.46 13.29 -16.85
C ASP A 132 -7.47 13.59 -15.73
N ALA A 133 -7.34 12.93 -14.57
CA ALA A 133 -8.23 13.15 -13.44
C ALA A 133 -8.17 14.60 -12.92
N GLU A 134 -9.33 15.12 -12.48
CA GLU A 134 -9.42 16.51 -12.02
C GLU A 134 -8.72 16.75 -10.68
N HIS A 135 -8.71 15.74 -9.81
CA HIS A 135 -8.14 15.80 -8.46
C HIS A 135 -7.81 14.42 -7.91
N PHE A 136 -6.99 14.38 -6.87
CA PHE A 136 -6.80 13.18 -6.06
C PHE A 136 -7.92 13.01 -5.05
N GLU A 137 -8.32 11.76 -4.82
CA GLU A 137 -9.12 11.37 -3.68
C GLU A 137 -8.24 10.95 -2.51
N THR A 138 -8.59 11.39 -1.30
CA THR A 138 -7.99 10.87 -0.07
C THR A 138 -8.60 9.52 0.27
N LEU A 139 -7.79 8.47 0.14
CA LEU A 139 -8.24 7.08 0.36
C LEU A 139 -8.17 6.67 1.83
N ALA A 140 -7.18 7.23 2.55
CA ALA A 140 -6.98 7.07 3.99
C ALA A 140 -6.11 8.22 4.53
N PRO A 141 -6.19 8.56 5.83
CA PRO A 141 -5.34 9.58 6.46
C PRO A 141 -3.89 9.12 6.69
N GLY A 142 -3.56 7.88 6.37
CA GLY A 142 -2.21 7.32 6.54
C GLY A 142 -2.06 5.93 5.95
N LEU A 143 -0.83 5.53 5.62
CA LEU A 143 -0.54 4.24 5.00
C LEU A 143 -0.89 3.04 5.89
N GLU A 144 -0.67 3.16 7.20
CA GLU A 144 -1.06 2.11 8.15
C GLU A 144 -2.59 1.89 8.13
N GLU A 145 -3.38 2.97 8.21
CA GLU A 145 -4.83 2.89 8.18
C GLU A 145 -5.35 2.40 6.82
N PHE A 146 -4.71 2.83 5.74
CA PHE A 146 -5.00 2.33 4.40
C PHE A 146 -4.84 0.81 4.34
N PHE A 147 -3.69 0.29 4.76
CA PHE A 147 -3.45 -1.15 4.77
C PHE A 147 -4.45 -1.88 5.66
N LEU A 148 -4.64 -1.43 6.90
CA LEU A 148 -5.48 -2.13 7.87
C LEU A 148 -6.97 -2.13 7.50
N GLU A 149 -7.48 -1.00 7.03
CA GLU A 149 -8.92 -0.83 6.81
C GLU A 149 -9.33 -1.14 5.38
N ARG A 150 -8.44 -1.00 4.39
CA ARG A 150 -8.75 -1.27 2.96
C ARG A 150 -8.20 -2.59 2.46
N LEU A 151 -6.99 -2.99 2.85
CA LEU A 151 -6.34 -4.15 2.26
C LEU A 151 -6.42 -5.39 3.16
N ALA A 152 -6.19 -5.23 4.46
CA ALA A 152 -6.24 -6.30 5.45
C ALA A 152 -7.64 -6.48 6.05
N SER A 153 -8.69 -6.27 5.25
CA SER A 153 -10.09 -6.33 5.65
C SER A 153 -10.98 -6.80 4.47
N PRO A 154 -12.26 -7.12 4.72
CA PRO A 154 -13.21 -7.45 3.66
C PRO A 154 -13.45 -6.30 2.67
N GLU A 155 -13.14 -5.05 3.03
CA GLU A 155 -13.28 -3.90 2.13
C GLU A 155 -12.36 -4.01 0.90
N TYR A 156 -11.33 -4.85 0.95
CA TYR A 156 -10.42 -5.10 -0.18
C TYR A 156 -11.17 -5.50 -1.44
N VAL A 157 -12.20 -6.35 -1.36
CA VAL A 157 -12.97 -6.82 -2.53
C VAL A 157 -13.58 -5.65 -3.28
N ARG A 158 -14.21 -4.73 -2.53
CA ARG A 158 -14.82 -3.53 -3.08
C ARG A 158 -13.76 -2.57 -3.60
N PHE A 159 -12.68 -2.39 -2.85
CA PHE A 159 -11.64 -1.42 -3.17
C PHE A 159 -10.81 -1.82 -4.41
N ALA A 160 -10.50 -3.11 -4.55
CA ALA A 160 -9.78 -3.66 -5.70
C ALA A 160 -10.70 -3.99 -6.90
N SER A 161 -11.98 -3.59 -6.83
CA SER A 161 -13.02 -3.84 -7.84
C SER A 161 -13.07 -5.30 -8.31
N ILE A 162 -12.97 -6.23 -7.35
CA ILE A 162 -13.00 -7.67 -7.65
C ILE A 162 -14.43 -8.10 -7.92
N ASP A 163 -14.64 -8.75 -9.05
CA ASP A 163 -15.92 -9.36 -9.41
C ASP A 163 -16.30 -10.44 -8.38
N ASP A 164 -17.57 -10.44 -7.95
CA ASP A 164 -18.13 -11.45 -7.03
C ASP A 164 -17.90 -12.89 -7.52
N GLU A 165 -17.86 -13.12 -8.84
CA GLU A 165 -17.58 -14.44 -9.42
C GLU A 165 -16.10 -14.85 -9.30
N LEU A 166 -15.20 -13.87 -9.16
CA LEU A 166 -13.75 -14.05 -9.10
C LEU A 166 -13.20 -14.04 -7.67
N VAL A 167 -13.96 -13.53 -6.69
CA VAL A 167 -13.52 -13.39 -5.29
C VAL A 167 -13.04 -14.70 -4.67
N GLU A 168 -13.66 -15.83 -5.03
CA GLU A 168 -13.30 -17.16 -4.53
C GLU A 168 -11.92 -17.63 -5.04
N TYR A 169 -11.45 -17.05 -6.14
CA TYR A 169 -10.17 -17.38 -6.75
C TYR A 169 -9.07 -16.39 -6.37
N ASP A 170 -9.39 -15.25 -5.77
CA ASP A 170 -8.42 -14.25 -5.33
C ASP A 170 -7.58 -14.77 -4.15
N ASP A 171 -6.27 -14.81 -4.35
CA ASP A 171 -5.34 -15.38 -3.38
C ASP A 171 -5.20 -14.52 -2.13
N TRP A 172 -5.38 -13.21 -2.26
CA TRP A 172 -5.36 -12.30 -1.11
C TRP A 172 -6.59 -12.53 -0.23
N MET A 173 -7.78 -12.67 -0.80
CA MET A 173 -8.99 -13.04 -0.06
C MET A 173 -8.89 -14.39 0.63
N LYS A 174 -8.32 -15.41 -0.03
CA LYS A 174 -8.03 -16.70 0.62
C LYS A 174 -7.11 -16.52 1.82
N LEU A 175 -6.08 -15.69 1.68
CA LEU A 175 -5.15 -15.39 2.78
C LEU A 175 -5.84 -14.65 3.93
N LEU A 176 -6.66 -13.63 3.64
CA LEU A 176 -7.43 -12.88 4.64
C LEU A 176 -8.36 -13.80 5.44
N ARG A 177 -9.08 -14.71 4.77
CA ARG A 177 -9.95 -15.70 5.43
C ARG A 177 -9.17 -16.64 6.35
N ARG A 178 -8.00 -17.11 5.90
CA ARG A 178 -7.11 -17.98 6.71
C ARG A 178 -6.51 -17.24 7.90
N ALA A 179 -6.24 -15.95 7.74
CA ALA A 179 -5.81 -15.06 8.80
C ALA A 179 -6.94 -14.68 9.77
N GLY A 180 -8.20 -15.03 9.48
CA GLY A 180 -9.36 -14.62 10.27
C GLY A 180 -9.67 -13.12 10.17
N LEU A 181 -9.24 -12.49 9.08
CA LEU A 181 -9.45 -11.06 8.78
C LEU A 181 -10.66 -10.84 7.84
N ALA A 182 -11.19 -11.91 7.25
CA ALA A 182 -12.40 -11.90 6.43
C ALA A 182 -13.20 -13.20 6.64
N ASP A 183 -14.51 -13.13 6.36
CA ASP A 183 -15.43 -14.27 6.42
C ASP A 183 -15.49 -15.06 5.09
#